data_AF-E9GVJ5-F1
#
_entry.id   AF-E9GVJ5-F1
#
_cell.length_a   1.000
_cell.length_b   1.000
_cell.length_c   1.000
_cell.angle_alpha   90.00
_cell.angle_beta   90.00
_cell.angle_gamma   90.00
#
_symmetry.space_group_name_H-M   'P 1'
#
loop_
_entity.id
_entity.type
_entity.pdbx_description
1 polymer ?
#
loop_
_entity_poly.entity_id
_entity_poly.type
_entity_poly.pdbx_seq_one_letter_code
_entity_poly.pdbx_strand_id
1 'polypeptide(L)'
;MEKMIKVLISVFVVAVLLLETTLACECRYNIVYEGHNGHNGGSGCYMVRPASRGTACQCRPVGYAFICEGRQVDCQNRNHYLCRYPDTSKEACIFANGDCGGY
;
A
#
# COMPACT_ATOMS: atom_id res chain seq x y z
N MET A 1 -1.41 16.31 -38.32
CA MET A 1 -0.43 16.33 -37.19
C MET A 1 -1.14 16.35 -35.83
N GLU A 2 -2.13 17.20 -35.61
CA GLU A 2 -2.83 17.31 -34.32
C GLU A 2 -3.54 16.01 -33.85
N LYS A 3 -4.14 15.24 -34.78
CA LYS A 3 -4.77 13.94 -34.47
C LYS A 3 -3.76 12.90 -33.95
N MET A 4 -2.56 12.86 -34.53
CA MET A 4 -1.50 11.93 -34.11
C MET A 4 -0.94 12.32 -32.74
N ILE A 5 -0.80 13.62 -32.46
CA ILE A 5 -0.38 14.13 -31.16
C ILE A 5 -1.39 13.76 -30.07
N LYS A 6 -2.70 13.90 -30.32
CA LYS A 6 -3.76 13.50 -29.37
C LYS A 6 -3.72 12.00 -29.08
N VAL A 7 -3.51 11.16 -30.10
CA VAL A 7 -3.36 9.71 -29.93
C VAL A 7 -2.14 9.38 -29.07
N LEU A 8 -0.99 9.98 -29.37
CA LEU A 8 0.24 9.76 -28.58
C LEU A 8 0.08 10.19 -27.12
N ILE A 9 -0.53 11.35 -26.86
CA ILE A 9 -0.83 11.81 -25.50
C ILE A 9 -1.75 10.81 -24.79
N SER A 10 -2.83 10.37 -25.44
CA SER A 10 -3.76 9.43 -24.82
C SER A 10 -3.11 8.08 -24.46
N VAL A 11 -2.26 7.54 -25.34
CA VAL A 11 -1.51 6.30 -25.07
C VAL A 11 -0.54 6.51 -23.90
N PHE A 12 0.18 7.63 -23.88
CA PHE A 12 1.11 7.94 -22.81
C PHE A 12 0.40 8.09 -21.46
N VAL A 13 -0.74 8.78 -21.41
CA VAL A 13 -1.56 8.94 -20.19
C VAL A 13 -2.04 7.58 -19.68
N VAL A 14 -2.56 6.72 -20.57
CA VAL A 14 -3.01 5.37 -20.17
C VAL A 14 -1.83 4.54 -19.64
N ALA A 15 -0.67 4.60 -20.28
CA ALA A 15 0.53 3.88 -19.83
C ALA A 15 1.01 4.35 -18.45
N VAL A 16 1.03 5.67 -18.21
CA VAL A 16 1.41 6.24 -16.90
C VAL A 16 0.43 5.81 -15.81
N LEU A 17 -0.88 5.90 -16.07
CA LEU A 17 -1.91 5.47 -15.12
C LEU A 17 -1.79 3.98 -14.77
N LEU A 18 -1.52 3.13 -15.77
CA LEU A 18 -1.29 1.70 -15.55
C LEU A 18 -0.02 1.46 -14.72
N LEU A 19 1.07 2.20 -14.96
CA LEU A 19 2.28 2.11 -14.14
C LEU A 19 2.01 2.46 -12.68
N GLU A 20 1.31 3.57 -12.41
CA GLU A 20 1.00 4.02 -11.04
C GLU A 20 0.21 2.97 -10.25
N THR A 21 -0.72 2.25 -10.89
CA THR A 21 -1.49 1.19 -10.21
C THR A 21 -0.65 0.00 -9.75
N THR A 22 0.49 -0.28 -10.40
CA THR A 22 1.41 -1.36 -10.00
C THR A 22 2.31 -1.00 -8.83
N LEU A 23 2.40 0.30 -8.51
CA LEU A 23 3.24 0.86 -7.45
C LEU A 23 2.45 1.16 -6.16
N ALA A 24 1.15 0.88 -6.14
CA ALA A 24 0.30 1.05 -4.96
C ALA A 24 0.37 -0.16 -4.03
N CYS A 25 0.36 0.09 -2.72
CA CYS A 25 0.58 -0.87 -1.63
C CYS A 25 2.03 -1.40 -1.55
N GLU A 26 2.91 -0.65 -0.89
CA GLU A 26 4.27 -1.11 -0.53
C GLU A 26 4.35 -1.28 0.99
N CYS A 27 4.88 -2.41 1.44
CA CYS A 27 5.09 -2.74 2.84
C CYS A 27 6.57 -2.94 3.14
N ARG A 28 7.01 -2.60 4.36
CA ARG A 28 8.35 -2.87 4.85
C ARG A 28 8.30 -3.52 6.22
N TYR A 29 9.37 -4.22 6.56
CA TYR A 29 9.54 -4.79 7.88
C TYR A 29 10.16 -3.76 8.81
N ASN A 30 9.57 -3.57 9.98
CA ASN A 30 10.12 -2.79 11.07
C ASN A 30 10.77 -3.74 12.09
N ILE A 31 12.05 -3.55 12.40
CA ILE A 31 12.75 -4.32 13.44
C ILE A 31 12.91 -3.39 14.65
N VAL A 32 12.27 -3.74 15.77
CA VAL A 32 12.49 -3.06 17.03
C VAL A 32 13.50 -3.87 17.85
N TYR A 33 14.70 -3.33 18.02
CA TYR A 33 15.70 -3.88 18.92
C TYR A 33 15.42 -3.38 20.34
N GLU A 34 15.34 -4.30 21.31
CA GLU A 34 15.31 -3.93 22.72
C GLU A 34 16.58 -3.13 23.07
N GLY A 35 16.43 -1.83 23.37
CA GLY A 35 17.51 -1.02 23.94
C GLY A 35 17.77 0.37 23.33
N HIS A 36 17.09 0.80 22.27
CA HIS A 36 17.29 2.16 21.72
C HIS A 36 15.97 2.96 21.60
N ASN A 37 15.89 4.01 22.43
CA ASN A 37 15.01 5.18 22.29
C ASN A 37 13.53 4.92 21.94
N GLY A 38 12.73 4.45 22.89
CA GLY A 38 11.33 4.90 23.07
C GLY A 38 10.36 4.85 21.88
N HIS A 39 10.55 3.99 20.89
CA HIS A 39 9.54 3.75 19.86
C HIS A 39 8.60 2.65 20.34
N ASN A 40 7.35 3.00 20.66
CA ASN A 40 6.27 2.06 21.01
C ASN A 40 5.75 1.29 19.77
N GLY A 41 6.63 0.89 18.86
CA GLY A 41 6.28 0.07 17.69
C GLY A 41 6.53 -1.40 17.98
N GLY A 42 5.74 -2.29 17.39
CA GLY A 42 6.07 -3.72 17.36
C GLY A 42 7.06 -4.05 16.23
N SER A 43 7.66 -5.24 16.30
CA SER A 43 8.37 -5.82 15.16
C SER A 43 7.36 -6.46 14.20
N GLY A 44 7.45 -6.16 12.91
CA GLY A 44 6.53 -6.70 11.92
C GLY A 44 6.38 -5.82 10.69
N CYS A 45 5.34 -6.08 9.89
CA CYS A 45 5.09 -5.32 8.67
C CYS A 45 4.35 -4.01 8.94
N TYR A 46 4.70 -2.98 8.18
CA TYR A 46 3.98 -1.71 8.11
C TYR A 46 3.93 -1.19 6.67
N MET A 47 2.93 -0.36 6.35
CA MET A 47 2.82 0.26 5.03
C MET A 47 3.73 1.47 4.93
N VAL A 48 4.48 1.55 3.84
CA VAL A 48 5.20 2.76 3.43
C VAL A 48 4.52 3.47 2.26
N ARG A 49 3.65 2.77 1.52
CA ARG A 49 2.76 3.38 0.53
C ARG A 49 1.33 2.85 0.65
N PRO A 50 0.32 3.74 0.54
CA PRO A 50 -1.08 3.35 0.64
C PRO A 50 -1.54 2.56 -0.59
N ALA A 51 -2.75 2.00 -0.50
CA ALA A 51 -3.44 1.39 -1.64
C ALA A 51 -3.92 2.45 -2.66
N SER A 52 -4.30 1.99 -3.85
CA SER A 52 -5.04 2.83 -4.79
C SER A 52 -6.43 3.14 -4.23
N ARG A 53 -7.02 4.25 -4.67
CA ARG A 53 -8.42 4.55 -4.32
C ARG A 53 -9.34 3.41 -4.74
N GLY A 54 -10.25 3.03 -3.84
CA GLY A 54 -11.19 1.93 -4.06
C GLY A 54 -10.65 0.55 -3.68
N THR A 55 -9.37 0.45 -3.28
CA THR A 55 -8.75 -0.78 -2.77
C THR A 55 -8.20 -0.56 -1.37
N ALA A 56 -7.80 -1.65 -0.72
CA ALA A 56 -7.10 -1.65 0.56
C ALA A 56 -5.76 -2.36 0.41
N CYS A 57 -4.78 -2.02 1.26
CA CYS A 57 -3.43 -2.56 1.19
C CYS A 57 -3.22 -3.59 2.31
N GLN A 58 -3.19 -4.86 1.92
CA GLN A 58 -2.95 -5.96 2.83
C GLN A 58 -1.45 -6.24 2.90
N CYS A 59 -0.80 -5.83 3.99
CA CYS A 59 0.57 -6.22 4.29
C CYS A 59 0.61 -7.59 4.95
N ARG A 60 1.51 -8.48 4.51
CA ARG A 60 1.76 -9.76 5.19
C ARG A 60 3.25 -10.13 5.15
N PRO A 61 3.75 -10.82 6.19
CA PRO A 61 5.07 -11.43 6.13
C PRO A 61 5.07 -12.57 5.10
N VAL A 62 6.18 -12.70 4.36
CA VAL A 62 6.37 -13.80 3.41
C VAL A 62 7.49 -14.71 3.87
N GLY A 63 7.14 -15.98 4.09
CA GLY A 63 8.06 -17.01 4.56
C GLY A 63 8.55 -16.75 5.99
N TYR A 64 9.80 -17.11 6.26
CA TYR A 64 10.43 -16.99 7.59
C TYR A 64 11.36 -15.76 7.70
N ALA A 65 11.42 -14.93 6.67
CA ALA A 65 12.33 -13.78 6.61
C ALA A 65 11.66 -12.48 7.07
N PHE A 66 12.46 -11.46 7.38
CA PHE A 66 12.03 -10.08 7.64
C PHE A 66 11.56 -9.37 6.35
N ILE A 67 10.72 -10.05 5.57
CA ILE A 67 10.24 -9.60 4.26
C ILE A 67 8.72 -9.47 4.33
N CYS A 68 8.23 -8.33 3.86
CA CYS A 68 6.81 -8.03 3.79
C CYS A 68 6.37 -7.91 2.32
N GLU A 69 5.23 -8.50 1.99
CA GLU A 69 4.55 -8.29 0.73
C GLU A 69 3.34 -7.38 0.95
N GLY A 70 3.18 -6.40 0.06
CA GLY A 70 1.98 -5.57 -0.03
C GLY A 70 1.08 -6.09 -1.15
N ARG A 71 -0.15 -6.44 -0.81
CA ARG A 71 -1.17 -6.85 -1.78
C ARG A 71 -2.34 -5.88 -1.79
N GLN A 72 -2.64 -5.30 -2.94
CA GLN A 72 -3.92 -4.60 -3.12
C GLN A 72 -5.07 -5.61 -3.14
N VAL A 73 -6.07 -5.37 -2.31
CA VAL A 73 -7.29 -6.17 -2.20
C VAL A 73 -8.50 -5.26 -2.34
N ASP A 74 -9.61 -5.82 -2.81
CA ASP A 74 -10.88 -5.09 -2.84
C ASP A 74 -11.33 -4.73 -1.42
N CYS A 75 -11.85 -3.51 -1.26
CA CYS A 75 -12.45 -3.12 0.01
C CYS A 75 -13.71 -3.93 0.27
N GLN A 76 -13.86 -4.44 1.50
CA GLN A 76 -15.12 -5.06 1.94
C GLN A 76 -16.28 -4.05 1.96
N ASN A 77 -16.00 -2.79 2.31
CA ASN A 77 -16.97 -1.69 2.26
C ASN A 77 -16.41 -0.53 1.42
N ARG A 78 -16.95 -0.35 0.21
CA ARG A 78 -16.56 0.71 -0.73
C ARG A 78 -16.82 2.13 -0.22
N ASN A 79 -17.78 2.29 0.71
CA ASN A 79 -18.11 3.59 1.29
C ASN A 79 -17.26 3.93 2.52
N HIS A 80 -16.43 3.00 3.01
CA HIS A 80 -15.53 3.27 4.12
C HIS A 80 -14.52 4.36 3.74
N TYR A 81 -14.16 5.23 4.69
CA TYR A 81 -13.27 6.37 4.39
C TYR A 81 -11.88 5.89 3.94
N LEU A 82 -11.35 4.83 4.57
CA LEU A 82 -10.08 4.19 4.18
C LEU A 82 -10.10 3.51 2.80
N CYS A 83 -11.29 3.24 2.25
CA CYS A 83 -11.42 2.77 0.88
C CYS A 83 -11.38 3.94 -0.13
N ARG A 84 -12.05 5.05 0.22
CA ARG A 84 -12.13 6.25 -0.64
C ARG A 84 -10.83 7.06 -0.63
N TYR A 85 -10.17 7.07 0.53
CA TYR A 85 -8.95 7.80 0.83
C TYR A 85 -8.01 6.88 1.62
N PRO A 86 -7.38 5.89 0.96
CA PRO A 86 -6.42 5.02 1.62
C PRO A 86 -5.22 5.81 2.14
N ASP A 87 -4.75 5.46 3.33
CA ASP A 87 -3.55 6.01 3.95
C ASP A 87 -2.64 4.87 4.44
N THR A 88 -1.56 5.22 5.15
CA THR A 88 -0.60 4.24 5.68
C THR A 88 -0.79 3.98 7.18
N SER A 89 -1.93 4.34 7.77
CA SER A 89 -2.20 4.18 9.20
C SER A 89 -2.31 2.71 9.64
N LYS A 90 -2.22 2.46 10.96
CA LYS A 90 -2.45 1.13 11.53
C LYS A 90 -3.90 0.68 11.27
N GLU A 91 -4.83 1.61 11.32
CA GLU A 91 -6.24 1.42 11.02
C GLU A 91 -6.46 0.97 9.57
N ALA A 92 -5.74 1.55 8.60
CA ALA A 92 -5.74 1.11 7.21
C ALA A 92 -5.21 -0.32 7.03
N CYS A 93 -4.16 -0.68 7.77
CA CYS A 93 -3.64 -2.05 7.76
C CYS A 93 -4.67 -3.05 8.29
N ILE A 94 -5.31 -2.72 9.42
CA ILE A 94 -6.35 -3.55 10.04
C ILE A 94 -7.56 -3.67 9.10
N PHE A 95 -7.98 -2.57 8.48
CA PHE A 95 -9.09 -2.54 7.52
C PHE A 95 -8.87 -3.50 6.34
N ALA A 96 -7.62 -3.67 5.90
CA ALA A 96 -7.23 -4.61 4.85
C ALA A 96 -7.02 -6.07 5.33
N ASN A 97 -7.22 -6.35 6.62
CA ASN A 97 -6.85 -7.61 7.27
C ASN A 97 -5.38 -7.98 7.06
N GLY A 98 -4.49 -6.99 7.20
CA GLY A 98 -3.03 -7.16 7.17
C GLY A 98 -2.43 -7.59 8.52
N ASP A 99 -1.15 -7.96 8.48
CA ASP A 99 -0.30 -8.06 9.66
C ASP A 99 0.27 -6.66 9.95
N CYS A 100 -0.16 -6.09 11.08
CA CYS A 100 0.13 -4.71 11.47
C CYS A 100 1.12 -4.66 12.65
N GLY A 101 1.93 -5.71 12.82
CA GLY A 101 2.90 -5.79 13.92
C GLY A 101 3.95 -4.69 13.88
N GLY A 102 4.26 -4.14 12.70
CA GLY A 102 5.28 -3.10 12.53
C GLY A 102 4.87 -1.68 12.93
N TYR A 103 3.62 -1.49 13.37
CA TYR A 103 3.01 -0.21 13.76
C TYR A 103 3.01 0.04 15.26
#